data_AF-A0A536D5W8-F1
#
_entry.id   AF-A0A536D5W8-F1
#
_cell.length_a   1.000
_cell.length_b   1.000
_cell.length_c   1.000
_cell.angle_alpha   90.00
_cell.angle_beta   90.00
_cell.angle_gamma   90.00
#
_symmetry.space_group_name_H-M   'P 1'
#
loop_
_entity.id
_entity.type
_entity.pdbx_description
1 polymer ?
#
loop_
_entity_poly.entity_id
_entity_poly.type
_entity_poly.pdbx_seq_one_letter_code
_entity_poly.pdbx_strand_id
1 'polypeptide(L)'
;MARAEARGVTSKSAEEWRKSTLKKALERTPQRHALFETTSHIPQEVAYTAEDLAATNWDERERLGYPGEYPFTRGVQPTMYRGRLWTMRQYAGYATAEESNARYRYLLERGQTGLSVAFDLPTQMGYDADHPMAEGEVGKVGVSISSLDDMQQLLEGIPLDKVTTSMTINSTAAILLALYIAVARKQGVDPKVLSGTVQNDILKE
;
A
#
# COMPACT_ATOMS: atom_id res chain seq x y z
N MET A 1 -38.85 40.90 -26.64
CA MET A 1 -37.52 41.53 -26.75
C MET A 1 -36.49 40.56 -26.18
N ALA A 2 -35.56 40.12 -27.01
CA ALA A 2 -34.66 39.01 -26.75
C ALA A 2 -33.43 39.41 -25.90
N ARG A 3 -33.14 38.65 -24.85
CA ARG A 3 -31.80 38.58 -24.25
C ARG A 3 -31.06 37.41 -24.90
N ALA A 4 -30.33 37.68 -25.97
CA ALA A 4 -29.36 36.75 -26.53
C ALA A 4 -27.97 37.01 -25.91
N GLU A 5 -27.57 36.08 -25.03
CA GLU A 5 -26.22 35.51 -24.91
C GLU A 5 -24.99 36.43 -25.06
N ALA A 6 -24.43 36.86 -23.93
CA ALA A 6 -22.99 37.10 -23.83
C ALA A 6 -22.27 35.75 -23.66
N ARG A 7 -22.16 34.95 -24.73
CA ARG A 7 -21.24 33.79 -24.72
C ARG A 7 -19.82 34.36 -24.75
N GLY A 8 -19.10 34.23 -23.64
CA GLY A 8 -17.68 34.59 -23.56
C GLY A 8 -16.85 33.89 -24.64
N VAL A 9 -15.73 34.49 -25.02
CA VAL A 9 -14.79 33.91 -26.00
C VAL A 9 -14.41 32.50 -25.51
N THR A 10 -14.83 31.50 -26.26
CA THR A 10 -14.54 30.09 -25.99
C THR A 10 -13.60 29.62 -27.10
N SER A 11 -12.35 29.30 -26.73
CA SER A 11 -11.37 28.75 -27.67
C SER A 11 -11.86 27.41 -28.22
N LYS A 12 -11.60 27.14 -29.49
CA LYS A 12 -12.04 25.92 -30.19
C LYS A 12 -11.05 24.77 -30.08
N SER A 13 -9.80 25.07 -29.70
CA SER A 13 -8.76 24.07 -29.44
C SER A 13 -7.88 24.46 -28.25
N ALA A 14 -7.14 23.50 -27.72
CA ALA A 14 -6.15 23.73 -26.67
C ALA A 14 -5.04 24.65 -27.17
N GLU A 15 -4.61 24.49 -28.42
CA GLU A 15 -3.63 25.36 -29.05
C GLU A 15 -4.11 26.81 -29.16
N GLU A 16 -5.36 27.02 -29.61
CA GLU A 16 -5.96 28.36 -29.69
C GLU A 16 -6.01 29.00 -28.30
N TRP A 17 -6.43 28.24 -27.29
CA TRP A 17 -6.51 28.71 -25.91
C TRP A 17 -5.13 29.11 -25.36
N ARG A 18 -4.10 28.28 -25.59
CA ARG A 18 -2.71 28.56 -25.20
C ARG A 18 -2.20 29.85 -25.84
N LYS A 19 -2.45 30.04 -27.13
CA LYS A 19 -2.01 31.22 -27.89
C LYS A 19 -2.82 32.49 -27.65
N SER A 20 -4.04 32.37 -27.11
CA SER A 20 -4.95 33.50 -26.88
C SER A 20 -5.14 33.79 -25.40
N THR A 21 -6.11 33.14 -24.76
CA THR A 21 -6.57 33.39 -23.40
C THR A 21 -5.46 33.18 -22.38
N LEU A 22 -4.73 32.05 -22.45
CA LEU A 22 -3.65 31.75 -21.52
C LEU A 22 -2.49 32.75 -21.68
N LYS A 23 -2.04 32.98 -22.92
CA LYS A 23 -0.96 33.93 -23.21
C LYS A 23 -1.26 35.32 -22.63
N LYS A 24 -2.45 35.87 -22.88
CA LYS A 24 -2.87 37.18 -22.34
C LYS A 24 -2.86 37.21 -20.81
N ALA A 25 -3.27 36.11 -20.17
CA ALA A 25 -3.25 36.01 -18.72
C ALA A 25 -1.81 36.00 -18.16
N LEU A 26 -0.92 35.24 -18.80
CA LEU A 26 0.50 35.14 -18.42
C LEU A 26 1.28 36.43 -18.63
N GLU A 27 0.97 37.19 -19.69
CA GLU A 27 1.56 38.51 -19.95
C GLU A 27 1.14 39.54 -18.87
N ARG A 28 -0.12 39.47 -18.42
CA ARG A 28 -0.62 40.36 -17.35
C ARG A 28 -0.08 39.97 -15.98
N THR A 29 0.05 38.67 -15.72
CA THR A 29 0.48 38.15 -14.43
C THR A 29 1.31 36.89 -14.67
N PRO A 30 2.65 37.00 -14.58
CA PRO A 30 3.55 35.86 -14.74
C PRO A 30 3.27 34.78 -13.70
N GLN A 31 3.65 33.54 -14.03
CA GLN A 31 3.59 32.45 -13.07
C GLN A 31 4.60 32.66 -11.93
N ARG A 32 4.32 32.06 -10.77
CA ARG A 32 5.20 32.12 -9.59
C ARG A 32 6.55 31.42 -9.80
N HIS A 33 6.58 30.42 -10.66
CA HIS A 33 7.77 29.67 -11.03
C HIS A 33 7.84 29.56 -12.55
N ALA A 34 9.06 29.51 -13.09
CA ALA A 34 9.28 29.34 -14.52
C ALA A 34 8.90 27.94 -15.02
N LEU A 35 8.99 26.93 -14.15
CA LEU A 35 8.60 25.54 -14.39
C LEU A 35 7.83 25.04 -13.18
N PHE A 36 6.72 24.36 -13.43
CA PHE A 36 6.03 23.55 -12.43
C PHE A 36 6.37 22.10 -12.73
N GLU A 37 6.87 21.38 -11.73
CA GLU A 37 7.17 19.97 -11.85
C GLU A 37 6.70 19.21 -10.62
N THR A 38 6.44 17.93 -10.82
CA THR A 38 6.25 16.99 -9.71
C THR A 38 7.58 16.75 -8.98
N THR A 39 7.53 16.11 -7.81
CA THR A 39 8.74 15.69 -7.07
C THR A 39 9.61 14.68 -7.82
N SER A 40 9.10 14.11 -8.91
CA SER A 40 9.84 13.23 -9.82
C SER A 40 10.38 13.96 -11.07
N HIS A 41 10.41 15.30 -11.05
CA HIS A 41 10.89 16.15 -12.15
C HIS A 41 10.10 15.99 -13.46
N ILE A 42 8.82 15.63 -13.37
CA ILE A 42 7.91 15.61 -14.52
C ILE A 42 7.30 17.01 -14.68
N PRO A 43 7.54 17.70 -15.81
CA PRO A 43 6.93 18.99 -16.10
C PRO A 43 5.40 18.93 -16.11
N GLN A 44 4.77 19.98 -15.58
CA GLN A 44 3.32 20.12 -15.52
C GLN A 44 2.84 21.30 -16.36
N GLU A 45 2.01 20.98 -17.35
CA GLU A 45 1.29 22.00 -18.13
C GLU A 45 0.18 22.65 -17.32
N VAL A 46 -0.21 23.87 -17.71
CA VAL A 46 -1.31 24.61 -17.04
C VAL A 46 -2.64 23.84 -17.11
N ALA A 47 -2.86 23.13 -18.22
CA ALA A 47 -3.98 22.24 -18.42
C ALA A 47 -3.61 21.16 -19.44
N TYR A 48 -4.10 19.94 -19.21
CA TYR A 48 -4.04 18.81 -20.13
C TYR A 48 -5.42 18.60 -20.77
N THR A 49 -5.43 18.31 -22.06
CA THR A 49 -6.63 18.20 -22.90
C THR A 49 -6.58 16.92 -23.73
N ALA A 50 -7.70 16.58 -24.39
CA ALA A 50 -7.75 15.45 -25.31
C ALA A 50 -6.77 15.61 -26.49
N GLU A 51 -6.48 16.84 -26.92
CA GLU A 51 -5.48 17.13 -27.95
C GLU A 51 -4.06 16.75 -27.49
N ASP A 52 -3.74 16.97 -26.21
CA ASP A 52 -2.42 16.63 -25.67
C ASP A 52 -2.23 15.11 -25.61
N LEU A 53 -3.30 14.37 -25.27
CA LEU A 53 -3.27 12.91 -25.30
C LEU A 53 -3.16 12.39 -26.73
N ALA A 54 -3.90 12.97 -27.69
CA ALA A 54 -3.84 12.59 -29.10
C ALA A 54 -2.49 12.91 -29.76
N ALA A 55 -1.78 13.92 -29.25
CA ALA A 55 -0.42 14.26 -29.68
C ALA A 55 0.63 13.25 -29.19
N THR A 56 0.32 12.47 -28.16
CA THR A 56 1.12 11.30 -27.79
C THR A 56 0.67 10.11 -28.63
N ASN A 57 1.59 9.22 -29.05
CA ASN A 57 1.26 7.95 -29.72
C ASN A 57 0.60 6.95 -28.73
N TRP A 58 -0.41 7.42 -27.99
CA TRP A 58 -1.06 6.74 -26.92
C TRP A 58 -2.28 5.99 -27.44
N ASP A 59 -2.18 4.66 -27.43
CA ASP A 59 -3.33 3.81 -27.69
C ASP A 59 -4.06 3.48 -26.38
N GLU A 60 -5.34 3.85 -26.30
CA GLU A 60 -6.15 3.62 -25.10
C GLU A 60 -6.31 2.13 -24.80
N ARG A 61 -6.50 1.27 -25.81
CA ARG A 61 -6.75 -0.16 -25.56
C ARG A 61 -5.49 -0.85 -25.04
N GLU A 62 -4.33 -0.52 -25.60
CA GLU A 62 -3.06 -1.11 -25.20
C GLU A 62 -2.56 -0.58 -23.85
N ARG A 63 -2.77 0.71 -23.55
CA ARG A 63 -2.22 1.34 -22.34
C ARG A 63 -3.19 1.35 -21.17
N LEU A 64 -4.50 1.45 -21.42
CA LEU A 64 -5.52 1.53 -20.39
C LEU A 64 -6.23 0.18 -20.19
N GLY A 65 -6.72 -0.43 -21.27
CA GLY A 65 -7.41 -1.73 -21.23
C GLY A 65 -8.67 -1.77 -20.35
N TYR A 66 -9.09 -2.98 -19.98
CA TYR A 66 -10.21 -3.26 -19.06
C TYR A 66 -9.71 -3.80 -17.71
N PRO A 67 -10.43 -3.56 -16.59
CA PRO A 67 -10.03 -4.12 -15.30
C PRO A 67 -10.05 -5.66 -15.35
N GLY A 68 -9.04 -6.30 -14.76
CA GLY A 68 -8.87 -7.76 -14.81
C GLY A 68 -8.20 -8.30 -16.08
N GLU A 69 -7.83 -7.44 -17.02
CA GLU A 69 -7.11 -7.80 -18.25
C GLU A 69 -5.78 -7.04 -18.34
N TYR A 70 -4.78 -7.61 -19.03
CA TYR A 70 -3.55 -6.90 -19.34
C TYR A 70 -3.86 -5.59 -20.09
N PRO A 71 -3.22 -4.44 -19.77
CA PRO A 71 -2.06 -4.25 -18.88
C PRO A 71 -2.41 -4.02 -17.39
N PHE A 72 -3.65 -4.26 -16.98
CA PHE A 72 -4.16 -4.09 -15.61
C PHE A 72 -4.13 -2.65 -15.09
N THR A 73 -3.96 -1.65 -15.95
CA THR A 73 -3.94 -0.22 -15.58
C THR A 73 -5.20 0.20 -14.83
N ARG A 74 -6.35 -0.40 -15.14
CA ARG A 74 -7.63 -0.15 -14.44
C ARG A 74 -7.88 -1.05 -13.21
N GLY A 75 -6.94 -1.92 -12.88
CA GLY A 75 -6.98 -2.83 -11.75
C GLY A 75 -6.87 -4.30 -12.14
N VAL A 76 -6.36 -5.12 -11.22
CA VAL A 76 -6.10 -6.55 -11.42
C VAL A 76 -7.33 -7.45 -11.31
N GLN A 77 -8.47 -6.92 -10.84
CA GLN A 77 -9.72 -7.66 -10.68
C GLN A 77 -10.82 -7.03 -11.54
N PRO A 78 -11.67 -7.81 -12.25
CA PRO A 78 -12.70 -7.25 -13.12
C PRO A 78 -13.78 -6.46 -12.38
N THR A 79 -14.11 -6.86 -11.14
CA THR A 79 -15.15 -6.19 -10.34
C THR A 79 -14.58 -5.19 -9.33
N MET A 80 -13.27 -5.18 -9.11
CA MET A 80 -12.57 -4.39 -8.09
C MET A 80 -13.38 -4.33 -6.77
N TYR A 81 -13.55 -3.12 -6.22
CA TYR A 81 -14.18 -2.86 -4.93
C TYR A 81 -15.71 -2.99 -4.94
N ARG A 82 -16.34 -3.18 -6.10
CA ARG A 82 -17.76 -3.55 -6.18
C ARG A 82 -17.96 -5.04 -5.84
N GLY A 83 -16.95 -5.87 -6.08
CA GLY A 83 -16.95 -7.28 -5.70
C GLY A 83 -16.44 -7.50 -4.29
N ARG A 84 -15.23 -7.02 -3.99
CA ARG A 84 -14.61 -7.13 -2.66
C ARG A 84 -13.81 -5.87 -2.36
N LEU A 85 -14.04 -5.28 -1.18
CA LEU A 85 -13.22 -4.15 -0.70
C LEU A 85 -11.76 -4.57 -0.51
N TRP A 86 -10.85 -3.61 -0.50
CA TRP A 86 -9.48 -3.86 -0.10
C TRP A 86 -9.43 -4.40 1.34
N THR A 87 -8.39 -5.17 1.65
CA THR A 87 -8.22 -5.67 3.03
C THR A 87 -7.79 -4.49 3.90
N MET A 88 -8.60 -4.13 4.90
CA MET A 88 -8.17 -3.22 5.95
C MET A 88 -7.18 -3.98 6.83
N ARG A 89 -5.90 -3.59 6.78
CA ARG A 89 -4.79 -4.28 7.43
C ARG A 89 -3.90 -3.25 8.13
N GLN A 90 -4.14 -3.04 9.42
CA GLN A 90 -3.29 -2.16 10.22
C GLN A 90 -2.00 -2.86 10.60
N TYR A 91 -0.89 -2.15 10.44
CA TYR A 91 0.42 -2.53 10.94
C TYR A 91 0.44 -2.39 12.46
N ALA A 92 0.68 -3.50 13.17
CA ALA A 92 0.65 -3.54 14.62
C ALA A 92 1.63 -4.59 15.17
N GLY A 93 2.18 -4.28 16.34
CA GLY A 93 3.16 -5.09 17.05
C GLY A 93 4.00 -4.13 17.89
N TYR A 94 4.05 -4.37 19.19
CA TYR A 94 4.82 -3.59 20.15
C TYR A 94 4.92 -4.40 21.44
N ALA A 95 6.05 -4.26 22.13
CA ALA A 95 6.36 -4.92 23.38
C ALA A 95 6.27 -6.45 23.28
N THR A 96 5.54 -7.08 24.19
CA THR A 96 5.48 -8.55 24.30
C THR A 96 4.50 -9.17 23.30
N ALA A 97 4.61 -10.49 23.12
CA ALA A 97 3.68 -11.27 22.31
C ALA A 97 2.24 -11.21 22.84
N GLU A 98 2.05 -11.22 24.16
CA GLU A 98 0.74 -11.11 24.81
C GLU A 98 0.07 -9.76 24.56
N GLU A 99 0.80 -8.65 24.74
CA GLU A 99 0.28 -7.30 24.49
C GLU A 99 -0.06 -7.10 23.01
N SER A 100 0.80 -7.60 22.12
CA SER A 100 0.55 -7.58 20.68
C SER A 100 -0.67 -8.43 20.29
N ASN A 101 -0.85 -9.60 20.88
CA ASN A 101 -2.05 -10.43 20.70
C ASN A 101 -3.32 -9.68 21.13
N ALA A 102 -3.31 -9.08 22.33
CA ALA A 102 -4.43 -8.30 22.85
C ALA A 102 -4.81 -7.18 21.87
N ARG A 103 -3.81 -6.50 21.28
CA ARG A 103 -4.01 -5.49 20.24
C ARG A 103 -4.62 -6.09 18.96
N TYR A 104 -4.15 -7.26 18.52
CA TYR A 104 -4.70 -7.94 17.33
C TYR A 104 -6.16 -8.30 17.51
N ARG A 105 -6.54 -8.89 18.65
CA ARG A 105 -7.93 -9.22 18.94
C ARG A 105 -8.80 -7.96 18.98
N TYR A 106 -8.34 -6.90 19.65
CA TYR A 106 -9.03 -5.60 19.64
C TYR A 106 -9.28 -5.08 18.23
N LEU A 107 -8.28 -5.16 17.34
CA LEU A 107 -8.41 -4.70 15.96
C LEU A 107 -9.41 -5.56 15.16
N LEU A 108 -9.35 -6.88 15.30
CA LEU A 108 -10.28 -7.82 14.65
C LEU A 108 -11.72 -7.58 15.10
N GLU A 109 -11.95 -7.36 16.40
CA GLU A 109 -13.26 -7.00 16.96
C GLU A 109 -13.81 -5.67 16.41
N ARG A 110 -12.93 -4.77 15.96
CA ARG A 110 -13.29 -3.47 15.36
C ARG A 110 -13.40 -3.51 13.84
N GLY A 111 -13.44 -4.70 13.24
CA GLY A 111 -13.71 -4.89 11.82
C GLY A 111 -12.47 -4.97 10.94
N GLN A 112 -11.27 -5.09 11.52
CA GLN A 112 -10.07 -5.40 10.76
C GLN A 112 -10.20 -6.80 10.12
N THR A 113 -9.89 -6.88 8.82
CA THR A 113 -10.08 -8.11 8.01
C THR A 113 -8.80 -8.91 7.78
N GLY A 114 -7.68 -8.46 8.33
CA GLY A 114 -6.40 -9.16 8.28
C GLY A 114 -5.36 -8.48 9.17
N LEU A 115 -4.39 -9.23 9.67
CA LEU A 115 -3.35 -8.75 10.59
C LEU A 115 -2.07 -8.38 9.85
N SER A 116 -1.32 -7.40 10.34
CA SER A 116 0.06 -7.19 9.89
C SER A 116 0.97 -7.06 11.09
N VAL A 117 1.90 -8.01 11.21
CA VAL A 117 2.81 -8.16 12.34
C VAL A 117 4.06 -7.32 12.10
N ALA A 118 4.35 -6.45 13.05
CA ALA A 118 5.61 -5.72 13.18
C ALA A 118 6.52 -6.43 14.18
N PHE A 119 7.77 -6.71 13.81
CA PHE A 119 8.75 -7.35 14.68
C PHE A 119 9.76 -6.32 15.21
N ASP A 120 10.33 -6.56 16.39
CA ASP A 120 11.40 -5.72 16.92
C ASP A 120 12.71 -5.87 16.11
N LEU A 121 13.69 -4.99 16.38
CA LEU A 121 14.97 -5.04 15.67
C LEU A 121 15.73 -6.36 15.91
N PRO A 122 15.84 -6.89 17.15
CA PRO A 122 16.49 -8.19 17.38
C PRO A 122 15.92 -9.32 16.51
N THR A 123 14.60 -9.47 16.46
CA THR A 123 13.92 -10.48 15.63
C THR A 123 14.21 -10.29 14.14
N GLN A 124 14.22 -9.03 13.67
CA GLN A 124 14.54 -8.71 12.28
C GLN A 124 15.99 -9.03 11.91
N MET A 125 16.91 -8.83 12.85
CA MET A 125 18.35 -9.05 12.67
C MET A 125 18.79 -10.49 12.97
N GLY A 126 17.91 -11.33 13.53
CA GLY A 126 18.21 -12.72 13.87
C GLY A 126 18.94 -12.90 15.20
N TYR A 127 18.71 -11.99 16.14
CA TYR A 127 19.18 -12.11 17.52
C TYR A 127 18.04 -12.53 18.45
N ASP A 128 18.34 -13.44 19.36
CA ASP A 128 17.49 -13.74 20.51
C ASP A 128 17.46 -12.55 21.48
N ALA A 129 16.40 -12.44 22.28
CA ALA A 129 16.18 -11.29 23.17
C ALA A 129 17.24 -11.13 24.27
N ASP A 130 17.97 -12.21 24.61
CA ASP A 130 19.07 -12.20 25.58
C ASP A 130 20.45 -11.98 24.95
N HIS A 131 20.52 -11.85 23.62
CA HIS A 131 21.77 -11.57 22.93
C HIS A 131 22.27 -10.15 23.28
N PRO A 132 23.58 -9.93 23.53
CA PRO A 132 24.10 -8.60 23.90
C PRO A 132 23.76 -7.47 22.91
N MET A 133 23.66 -7.76 21.62
CA MET A 133 23.26 -6.78 20.59
C MET A 133 21.77 -6.40 20.63
N ALA A 134 20.95 -7.13 21.39
CA ALA A 134 19.52 -6.86 21.53
C ALA A 134 19.20 -5.89 22.68
N GLU A 135 20.18 -5.60 23.55
CA GLU A 135 20.00 -4.75 24.73
C GLU A 135 19.39 -3.39 24.36
N GLY A 136 18.25 -3.06 24.98
CA GLY A 136 17.54 -1.80 24.75
C GLY A 136 16.66 -1.73 23.50
N GLU A 137 16.61 -2.79 22.68
CA GLU A 137 15.80 -2.84 21.45
C GLU A 137 14.69 -3.90 21.47
N VAL A 138 14.72 -4.83 22.44
CA VAL A 138 13.69 -5.87 22.65
C VAL A 138 12.31 -5.22 22.82
N GLY A 139 11.37 -5.59 21.94
CA GLY A 139 9.96 -5.14 22.00
C GLY A 139 9.72 -3.65 21.70
N LYS A 140 10.76 -2.87 21.37
CA LYS A 140 10.67 -1.39 21.33
C LYS A 140 9.92 -0.86 20.11
N VAL A 141 10.16 -1.44 18.94
CA VAL A 141 9.59 -1.01 17.65
C VAL A 141 8.68 -2.06 17.01
N GLY A 142 8.44 -3.16 17.71
CA GLY A 142 7.67 -4.30 17.23
C GLY A 142 7.57 -5.36 18.31
N VAL A 143 6.90 -6.47 18.01
CA VAL A 143 6.86 -7.62 18.92
C VAL A 143 8.20 -8.36 18.92
N SER A 144 8.66 -8.79 20.10
CA SER A 144 9.82 -9.67 20.22
C SER A 144 9.45 -11.14 20.04
N ILE A 145 10.13 -11.85 19.15
CA ILE A 145 9.93 -13.29 18.90
C ILE A 145 11.30 -13.98 18.85
N SER A 146 11.63 -14.75 19.89
CA SER A 146 12.85 -15.56 19.92
C SER A 146 12.55 -17.07 19.81
N SER A 147 11.29 -17.47 19.98
CA SER A 147 10.92 -18.88 20.05
C SER A 147 9.54 -19.18 19.46
N LEU A 148 9.24 -20.49 19.37
CA LEU A 148 7.90 -20.96 19.03
C LEU A 148 6.87 -20.59 20.11
N ASP A 149 7.28 -20.43 21.37
CA ASP A 149 6.37 -20.09 22.46
C ASP A 149 5.91 -18.63 22.38
N ASP A 150 6.78 -17.73 21.92
CA ASP A 150 6.41 -16.33 21.67
C ASP A 150 5.43 -16.23 20.50
N MET A 151 5.69 -16.98 19.42
CA MET A 151 4.77 -17.03 18.27
C MET A 151 3.42 -17.65 18.64
N GLN A 152 3.41 -18.64 19.55
CA GLN A 152 2.17 -19.22 20.08
C GLN A 152 1.35 -18.18 20.84
N GLN A 153 1.99 -17.44 21.77
CA GLN A 153 1.34 -16.36 22.52
C GLN A 153 0.82 -15.25 21.60
N LEU A 154 1.61 -14.87 20.60
CA LEU A 154 1.25 -13.82 19.63
C LEU A 154 -0.05 -14.16 18.88
N LEU A 155 -0.24 -15.42 18.52
CA LEU A 155 -1.35 -15.90 17.69
C LEU A 155 -2.44 -16.62 18.48
N GLU A 156 -2.37 -16.59 19.82
CA GLU A 156 -3.33 -17.27 20.68
C GLU A 156 -4.76 -16.76 20.44
N GLY A 157 -5.70 -17.68 20.24
CA GLY A 157 -7.11 -17.36 19.99
C GLY A 157 -7.42 -16.70 18.65
N ILE A 158 -6.42 -16.55 17.75
CA ILE A 158 -6.63 -16.01 16.40
C ILE A 158 -6.91 -17.17 15.43
N PRO A 159 -8.05 -17.20 14.72
CA PRO A 159 -8.37 -18.27 13.78
C PRO A 159 -7.61 -18.10 12.46
N LEU A 160 -6.44 -18.74 12.36
CA LEU A 160 -5.50 -18.58 11.23
C LEU A 160 -6.03 -19.11 9.87
N ASP A 161 -7.09 -19.91 9.89
CA ASP A 161 -7.83 -20.39 8.71
C ASP A 161 -8.82 -19.35 8.16
N LYS A 162 -9.15 -18.32 8.94
CA LYS A 162 -10.16 -17.30 8.60
C LYS A 162 -9.57 -15.90 8.47
N VAL A 163 -8.47 -15.64 9.18
CA VAL A 163 -7.79 -14.34 9.20
C VAL A 163 -6.57 -14.40 8.30
N THR A 164 -6.43 -13.41 7.42
CA THR A 164 -5.20 -13.28 6.62
C THR A 164 -4.11 -12.59 7.43
N THR A 165 -2.90 -13.12 7.47
CA THR A 165 -1.79 -12.53 8.25
C THR A 165 -0.64 -12.11 7.35
N SER A 166 -0.15 -10.89 7.53
CA SER A 166 1.07 -10.39 6.88
C SER A 166 2.18 -10.26 7.92
N MET A 167 3.39 -10.69 7.58
CA MET A 167 4.59 -10.56 8.41
C MET A 167 5.59 -9.67 7.69
N THR A 168 5.86 -8.48 8.25
CA THR A 168 6.87 -7.56 7.72
C THR A 168 8.23 -7.99 8.24
N ILE A 169 8.83 -8.96 7.57
CA ILE A 169 10.09 -9.60 7.96
C ILE A 169 10.87 -10.03 6.71
N ASN A 170 12.19 -9.87 6.73
CA ASN A 170 13.06 -10.05 5.57
C ASN A 170 14.17 -11.07 5.84
N SER A 171 15.30 -10.65 6.40
CA SER A 171 16.47 -11.52 6.62
C SER A 171 16.14 -12.82 7.37
N THR A 172 15.25 -12.77 8.34
CA THR A 172 14.80 -13.93 9.14
C THR A 172 13.47 -14.52 8.69
N ALA A 173 12.93 -14.10 7.53
CA ALA A 173 11.60 -14.47 7.04
C ALA A 173 11.31 -15.98 7.04
N ALA A 174 12.28 -16.79 6.62
CA ALA A 174 12.13 -18.25 6.59
C ALA A 174 11.90 -18.84 7.99
N ILE A 175 12.58 -18.30 9.02
CA ILE A 175 12.46 -18.74 10.40
C ILE A 175 11.07 -18.38 10.94
N LEU A 176 10.64 -17.13 10.79
CA LEU A 176 9.34 -16.66 11.29
C LEU A 176 8.18 -17.36 10.56
N LEU A 177 8.32 -17.65 9.26
CA LEU A 177 7.35 -18.45 8.51
C LEU A 177 7.27 -19.89 9.05
N ALA A 178 8.40 -20.51 9.40
CA ALA A 178 8.41 -21.84 10.00
C ALA A 178 7.69 -21.85 11.36
N LEU A 179 7.94 -20.85 12.21
CA LEU A 179 7.25 -20.68 13.49
C LEU A 179 5.73 -20.50 13.28
N TYR A 180 5.33 -19.62 12.35
CA TYR A 180 3.92 -19.39 12.02
C TYR A 180 3.20 -20.68 11.59
N ILE A 181 3.82 -21.46 10.69
CA ILE A 181 3.28 -22.75 10.23
C ILE A 181 3.20 -23.76 11.38
N ALA A 182 4.19 -23.79 12.26
CA ALA A 182 4.18 -24.67 13.43
C ALA A 182 3.03 -24.32 14.40
N VAL A 183 2.74 -23.04 14.62
CA VAL A 183 1.58 -22.60 15.40
C VAL A 183 0.27 -22.98 14.72
N ALA A 184 0.14 -22.76 13.41
CA ALA A 184 -1.05 -23.19 12.67
C ALA A 184 -1.32 -24.69 12.82
N ARG A 185 -0.29 -25.53 12.71
CA ARG A 185 -0.40 -26.98 12.94
C ARG A 185 -0.82 -27.30 14.37
N LYS A 186 -0.27 -26.63 15.38
CA LYS A 186 -0.68 -26.78 16.80
C LYS A 186 -2.15 -26.41 17.01
N GLN A 187 -2.67 -25.44 16.26
CA GLN A 187 -4.10 -25.07 16.26
C GLN A 187 -4.98 -26.01 15.41
N GLY A 188 -4.41 -27.04 14.77
CA GLY A 188 -5.13 -27.96 13.91
C GLY A 188 -5.45 -27.42 12.51
N VAL A 189 -4.80 -26.35 12.07
CA VAL A 189 -5.00 -25.72 10.76
C VAL A 189 -4.04 -26.32 9.73
N ASP A 190 -4.57 -26.78 8.58
CA ASP A 190 -3.76 -27.23 7.45
C ASP A 190 -3.00 -26.04 6.84
N PRO A 191 -1.67 -26.09 6.70
CA PRO A 191 -0.90 -25.03 6.05
C PRO A 191 -1.40 -24.62 4.66
N LYS A 192 -2.09 -25.51 3.94
CA LYS A 192 -2.66 -25.23 2.61
C LYS A 192 -3.79 -24.22 2.60
N VAL A 193 -4.48 -24.02 3.73
CA VAL A 193 -5.57 -23.04 3.84
C VAL A 193 -5.11 -21.71 4.41
N LEU A 194 -3.85 -21.61 4.84
CA LEU A 194 -3.28 -20.36 5.34
C LEU A 194 -3.21 -19.34 4.21
N SER A 195 -3.78 -18.16 4.46
CA SER A 195 -3.68 -17.02 3.56
C SER A 195 -2.86 -15.93 4.23
N GLY A 196 -1.84 -15.43 3.55
CA GLY A 196 -0.96 -14.43 4.15
C GLY A 196 0.15 -13.97 3.23
N THR A 197 1.08 -13.22 3.82
CA THR A 197 2.25 -12.69 3.11
C THR A 197 3.41 -12.63 4.08
N VAL A 198 4.60 -12.94 3.59
CA VAL A 198 5.86 -12.64 4.25
C VAL A 198 6.59 -11.68 3.33
N GLN A 199 7.11 -10.57 3.85
CA GLN A 199 7.72 -9.55 2.99
C GLN A 199 8.86 -10.12 2.14
N ASN A 200 9.84 -10.78 2.78
CA ASN A 200 10.87 -11.61 2.15
C ASN A 200 11.51 -10.98 0.88
N ASP A 201 11.75 -9.67 0.91
CA ASP A 201 12.45 -8.96 -0.16
C ASP A 201 13.78 -8.47 0.42
N ILE A 202 14.84 -9.23 0.18
CA ILE A 202 16.17 -8.93 0.71
C ILE A 202 16.93 -7.89 -0.12
N LEU A 203 16.49 -7.61 -1.36
CA LEU A 203 17.20 -6.67 -2.24
C LEU A 203 16.94 -5.22 -1.86
N LYS A 204 15.84 -4.95 -1.14
CA LYS A 204 15.45 -3.62 -0.67
C LYS A 204 15.87 -3.31 0.78
N GLU A 205 16.50 -4.27 1.47
CA GLU A 205 17.14 -4.06 2.78
C GLU A 205 18.49 -3.37 2.62
#